data_AF-A0A947J481-F1
#
_entry.id   AF-A0A947J481-F1
#
_cell.length_a   1.000
_cell.length_b   1.000
_cell.length_c   1.000
_cell.angle_alpha   90.00
_cell.angle_beta   90.00
_cell.angle_gamma   90.00
#
_symmetry.space_group_name_H-M   'P 1'
#
loop_
_entity.id
_entity.type
_entity.pdbx_description
1 polymer ?
#
loop_
_entity_poly.entity_id
_entity_poly.type
_entity_poly.pdbx_seq_one_letter_code
_entity_poly.pdbx_strand_id
1 'polypeptide(L)'
;MNDLVPTGFIGVWQRISMEAKGRPADITTQAYWIQTSALQADMRVPAGRPDFSGKASLAEYSVDDLLWLARQQGIAGMTLAGGELVHRRRQIDYQPTRGRDNTHRMHFEGELLVDENLQGSVVEKWRRLAGAEGGVITLRLLEEAEADGRIVPRKGYLLVVSDYFLFVRDRPEFTRQAASLEDLFEAQDLECEEMVPFLDCEFSFGRRSGGAQPWIIELSTLPYREGKALFSPGQFEALRAGGNALVQRGRGRNGLITRRWSIHEWTEPATA
;
A
#
# COMPACT_ATOMS: atom_id res chain seq x y z
N MET A 1 10.20 -20.62 -7.09
CA MET A 1 10.29 -19.15 -7.17
C MET A 1 11.22 -18.69 -6.06
N ASN A 2 12.49 -18.50 -6.37
CA ASN A 2 13.51 -17.92 -5.47
C ASN A 2 14.47 -17.02 -6.27
N ASP A 3 14.07 -16.64 -7.48
CA ASP A 3 14.89 -15.78 -8.34
C ASP A 3 14.65 -14.32 -7.97
N LEU A 4 15.58 -13.46 -8.39
CA LEU A 4 15.40 -12.02 -8.31
C LEU A 4 14.18 -11.60 -9.13
N VAL A 5 13.47 -10.58 -8.66
CA VAL A 5 12.40 -9.96 -9.44
C VAL A 5 13.01 -9.44 -10.74
N PRO A 6 12.46 -9.79 -11.92
CA PRO A 6 12.92 -9.25 -13.19
C PRO A 6 12.97 -7.73 -13.15
N THR A 7 14.08 -7.13 -13.61
CA THR A 7 14.30 -5.68 -13.54
C THR A 7 13.19 -4.90 -14.23
N GLY A 8 12.64 -5.45 -15.31
CA GLY A 8 11.47 -4.90 -15.99
C GLY A 8 10.23 -4.77 -15.10
N PHE A 9 10.05 -5.57 -14.05
CA PHE A 9 8.88 -5.43 -13.16
C PHE A 9 9.07 -4.36 -12.08
N ILE A 10 10.32 -4.00 -11.77
CA ILE A 10 10.61 -2.94 -10.79
C ILE A 10 10.11 -1.61 -11.36
N GLY A 11 9.25 -0.92 -10.61
CA GLY A 11 8.56 0.25 -11.13
C GLY A 11 7.33 0.66 -10.33
N VAL A 12 6.74 1.75 -10.81
CA VAL A 12 5.45 2.26 -10.39
C VAL A 12 4.46 2.00 -11.51
N TRP A 13 3.34 1.40 -11.17
CA TRP A 13 2.37 0.88 -12.12
C TRP A 13 0.98 1.42 -11.80
N GLN A 14 0.31 1.91 -12.83
CA GLN A 14 -1.11 2.27 -12.77
C GLN A 14 -1.91 1.28 -13.61
N ARG A 15 -2.95 0.70 -13.02
CA ARG A 15 -3.82 -0.22 -13.75
C ARG A 15 -4.68 0.57 -14.74
N ILE A 16 -4.73 0.10 -15.98
CA ILE A 16 -5.60 0.65 -17.03
C ILE A 16 -6.89 -0.15 -17.12
N SER A 17 -6.81 -1.48 -17.02
CA SER A 17 -7.98 -2.35 -17.06
C SER A 17 -7.80 -3.62 -16.23
N MET A 18 -8.92 -4.17 -15.79
CA MET A 18 -9.03 -5.54 -15.30
C MET A 18 -10.20 -6.23 -15.99
N GLU A 19 -9.89 -7.30 -16.70
CA GLU A 19 -10.86 -8.16 -17.36
C GLU A 19 -11.05 -9.40 -16.50
N ALA A 20 -12.30 -9.70 -16.15
CA ALA A 20 -12.66 -10.91 -15.43
C ALA A 20 -13.72 -11.67 -16.21
N LYS A 21 -13.58 -12.99 -16.31
CA LYS A 21 -14.49 -13.82 -17.10
C LYS A 21 -15.95 -13.61 -16.69
N GLY A 22 -16.79 -13.24 -17.66
CA GLY A 22 -18.23 -13.02 -17.44
C GLY A 22 -18.58 -11.69 -16.79
N ARG A 23 -17.63 -10.75 -16.67
CA ARG A 23 -17.86 -9.40 -16.16
C ARG A 23 -17.36 -8.36 -17.17
N PRO A 24 -17.99 -7.17 -17.25
CA PRO A 24 -17.41 -6.05 -17.96
C PRO A 24 -16.01 -5.71 -17.41
N ALA A 25 -15.13 -5.22 -18.29
CA ALA A 25 -13.81 -4.77 -17.87
C ALA A 25 -13.94 -3.59 -16.88
N ASP A 26 -13.24 -3.67 -15.76
CA ASP A 26 -13.13 -2.57 -14.82
C ASP A 26 -11.98 -1.65 -15.23
N ILE A 27 -12.35 -0.45 -15.67
CA ILE A 27 -11.45 0.65 -16.04
C ILE A 27 -11.59 1.85 -15.09
N THR A 28 -12.29 1.67 -13.97
CA THR A 28 -12.78 2.78 -13.13
C THR A 28 -12.17 2.79 -11.74
N THR A 29 -11.80 1.62 -11.20
CA THR A 29 -11.06 1.53 -9.94
C THR A 29 -9.67 2.15 -10.11
N GLN A 30 -9.33 3.09 -9.22
CA GLN A 30 -7.98 3.65 -9.15
C GLN A 30 -7.08 2.64 -8.46
N ALA A 31 -6.15 2.03 -9.22
CA ALA A 31 -5.22 1.04 -8.71
C ALA A 31 -3.77 1.41 -9.04
N TYR A 32 -2.95 1.46 -7.99
CA TYR A 32 -1.54 1.77 -8.05
C TYR A 32 -0.73 0.70 -7.34
N TRP A 33 0.36 0.29 -7.98
CA TRP A 33 1.24 -0.76 -7.51
C TRP A 33 2.69 -0.30 -7.61
N ILE A 34 3.45 -0.47 -6.53
CA ILE A 34 4.91 -0.28 -6.50
C ILE A 34 5.57 -1.64 -6.30
N GLN A 35 6.49 -1.97 -7.20
CA GLN A 35 7.36 -3.14 -7.13
C GLN A 35 8.81 -2.68 -6.98
N THR A 36 9.47 -3.17 -5.94
CA THR A 36 10.91 -2.98 -5.67
C THR A 36 11.67 -4.25 -6.04
N SER A 37 12.95 -4.38 -5.67
CA SER A 37 13.71 -5.61 -5.97
C SER A 37 13.15 -6.89 -5.30
N ALA A 38 12.39 -6.75 -4.21
CA ALA A 38 11.87 -7.89 -3.45
C ALA A 38 10.56 -7.64 -2.68
N LEU A 39 10.19 -6.38 -2.40
CA LEU A 39 8.90 -6.04 -1.79
C LEU A 39 7.97 -5.35 -2.77
N GLN A 40 6.68 -5.48 -2.51
CA GLN A 40 5.64 -4.86 -3.30
C GLN A 40 4.51 -4.34 -2.43
N ALA A 41 3.81 -3.34 -2.93
CA ALA A 41 2.52 -2.97 -2.41
C ALA A 41 1.59 -2.41 -3.50
N ASP A 42 0.34 -2.87 -3.47
CA ASP A 42 -0.76 -2.53 -4.37
C ASP A 42 -1.89 -1.94 -3.53
N MET A 43 -2.52 -0.87 -4.01
CA MET A 43 -3.72 -0.29 -3.41
C MET A 43 -4.78 -0.07 -4.48
N ARG A 44 -6.05 -0.22 -4.09
CA ARG A 44 -7.20 -0.10 -4.99
C ARG A 44 -8.34 0.62 -4.30
N VAL A 45 -8.78 1.72 -4.91
CA VAL A 45 -9.93 2.51 -4.47
C VAL A 45 -11.03 2.38 -5.54
N PRO A 46 -12.17 1.75 -5.22
CA PRO A 46 -13.29 1.63 -6.16
C PRO A 46 -13.78 2.99 -6.64
N ALA A 47 -14.37 3.02 -7.84
CA ALA A 47 -15.04 4.21 -8.35
C ALA A 47 -16.23 4.62 -7.47
N GLY A 48 -16.65 5.89 -7.59
CA GLY A 48 -17.81 6.40 -6.85
C GLY A 48 -17.55 6.58 -5.35
N ARG A 49 -16.30 6.89 -4.96
CA ARG A 49 -16.00 7.29 -3.58
C ARG A 49 -16.79 8.54 -3.20
N PRO A 50 -17.56 8.53 -2.09
CA PRO A 50 -18.20 9.72 -1.59
C PRO A 50 -17.17 10.82 -1.30
N ASP A 51 -17.62 12.07 -1.35
CA ASP A 51 -16.80 13.16 -0.87
C ASP A 51 -16.68 13.07 0.65
N PHE A 52 -15.45 12.87 1.13
CA PHE A 52 -15.11 12.79 2.54
C PHE A 52 -14.42 14.07 3.05
N SER A 53 -14.47 15.14 2.26
CA SER A 53 -13.95 16.45 2.64
C SER A 53 -14.51 16.90 3.99
N GLY A 54 -13.65 17.49 4.83
CA GLY A 54 -14.02 17.97 6.16
C GLY A 54 -13.90 16.93 7.28
N LYS A 55 -13.79 15.63 6.97
CA LYS A 55 -13.53 14.59 7.99
C LYS A 55 -12.05 14.53 8.33
N ALA A 56 -11.70 14.49 9.61
CA ALA A 56 -10.31 14.46 10.09
C ALA A 56 -9.88 13.12 10.67
N SER A 57 -10.83 12.22 10.95
CA SER A 57 -10.59 10.92 11.57
C SER A 57 -11.68 9.91 11.21
N LEU A 58 -11.39 8.60 11.32
CA LEU A 58 -12.38 7.53 11.07
C LEU A 58 -13.61 7.62 11.99
N ALA A 59 -13.49 8.24 13.16
CA ALA A 59 -14.60 8.40 14.11
C ALA A 59 -15.67 9.41 13.65
N GLU A 60 -15.37 10.22 12.63
CA GLU A 60 -16.31 11.21 12.05
C GLU A 60 -17.12 10.66 10.88
N TYR A 61 -16.92 9.39 10.53
CA TYR A 61 -17.61 8.73 9.42
C TYR A 61 -18.89 8.04 9.91
N SER A 62 -19.95 8.11 9.12
CA SER A 62 -21.19 7.37 9.35
C SER A 62 -21.00 5.88 9.03
N VAL A 63 -21.95 5.03 9.44
CA VAL A 63 -21.96 3.60 9.10
C VAL A 63 -21.83 3.39 7.59
N ASP A 64 -22.63 4.09 6.79
CA ASP A 64 -22.59 3.99 5.33
C ASP A 64 -21.23 4.38 4.75
N ASP A 65 -20.59 5.38 5.34
CA ASP A 65 -19.26 5.78 4.90
C ASP A 65 -18.21 4.71 5.24
N LEU A 66 -18.28 4.12 6.45
CA LEU A 66 -17.36 3.06 6.88
C LEU A 66 -17.55 1.78 6.06
N LEU A 67 -18.80 1.42 5.72
CA LEU A 67 -19.12 0.35 4.78
C LEU A 67 -18.56 0.65 3.38
N TRP A 68 -18.61 1.90 2.93
CA TRP A 68 -17.95 2.27 1.67
C TRP A 68 -16.43 2.06 1.76
N LEU A 69 -15.79 2.53 2.83
CA LEU A 69 -14.34 2.34 3.05
C LEU A 69 -13.96 0.85 3.14
N ALA A 70 -14.86 -0.02 3.59
CA ALA A 70 -14.67 -1.47 3.66
C ALA A 70 -14.51 -2.13 2.28
N ARG A 71 -14.94 -1.48 1.19
CA ARG A 71 -14.81 -1.96 -0.21
C ARG A 71 -13.43 -1.80 -0.80
N GLN A 72 -12.59 -0.96 -0.21
CA GLN A 72 -11.24 -0.69 -0.68
C GLN A 72 -10.38 -1.96 -0.63
N GLN A 73 -9.29 -2.02 -1.38
CA GLN A 73 -8.38 -3.15 -1.36
C GLN A 73 -6.94 -2.67 -1.30
N GLY A 74 -6.07 -3.54 -0.82
CA GLY A 74 -4.64 -3.30 -0.84
C GLY A 74 -3.89 -4.50 -0.29
N ILE A 75 -2.73 -4.77 -0.84
CA ILE A 75 -1.85 -5.85 -0.39
C ILE A 75 -0.42 -5.33 -0.33
N ALA A 76 0.33 -5.77 0.67
CA ALA A 76 1.77 -5.50 0.73
C ALA A 76 2.54 -6.70 1.26
N GLY A 77 3.77 -6.88 0.78
CA GLY A 77 4.63 -7.95 1.25
C GLY A 77 5.75 -8.28 0.28
N MET A 78 6.12 -9.56 0.24
CA MET A 78 7.26 -10.04 -0.55
C MET A 78 6.81 -10.51 -1.93
N THR A 79 7.65 -10.25 -2.92
CA THR A 79 7.54 -10.81 -4.27
C THR A 79 8.53 -11.96 -4.41
N LEU A 80 8.05 -13.13 -4.83
CA LEU A 80 8.87 -14.28 -5.16
C LEU A 80 8.75 -14.52 -6.66
N ALA A 81 9.85 -14.39 -7.40
CA ALA A 81 9.85 -14.55 -8.85
C ALA A 81 10.44 -15.90 -9.28
N GLY A 82 10.04 -16.34 -10.47
CA GLY A 82 10.60 -17.45 -11.23
C GLY A 82 10.34 -17.23 -12.71
N GLY A 83 11.08 -16.30 -13.31
CA GLY A 83 10.81 -15.80 -14.66
C GLY A 83 9.50 -14.99 -14.71
N GLU A 84 8.59 -15.40 -15.59
CA GLU A 84 7.26 -14.79 -15.76
C GLU A 84 6.28 -15.16 -14.63
N LEU A 85 6.59 -16.17 -13.82
CA LEU A 85 5.75 -16.53 -12.68
C LEU A 85 6.15 -15.70 -11.46
N VAL A 86 5.17 -14.97 -10.92
CA VAL A 86 5.36 -14.07 -9.80
C VAL A 86 4.34 -14.38 -8.70
N HIS A 87 4.83 -14.73 -7.51
CA HIS A 87 4.00 -14.89 -6.32
C HIS A 87 4.14 -13.69 -5.39
N ARG A 88 3.03 -13.01 -5.14
CA ARG A 88 2.94 -11.84 -4.25
C ARG A 88 2.45 -12.28 -2.87
N ARG A 89 3.38 -12.59 -1.96
CA ARG A 89 3.06 -13.00 -0.59
C ARG A 89 2.43 -11.84 0.17
N ARG A 90 1.19 -12.04 0.63
CA ARG A 90 0.45 -11.05 1.41
C ARG A 90 0.92 -11.07 2.86
N GLN A 91 1.65 -10.03 3.26
CA GLN A 91 2.08 -9.83 4.64
C GLN A 91 1.19 -8.85 5.38
N ILE A 92 0.63 -7.89 4.64
CA ILE A 92 -0.47 -6.99 5.01
C ILE A 92 -1.53 -7.13 3.91
N ASP A 93 -2.79 -7.24 4.29
CA ASP A 93 -3.94 -7.34 3.38
C ASP A 93 -5.05 -6.45 3.94
N TYR A 94 -5.60 -5.57 3.10
CA TYR A 94 -6.71 -4.72 3.49
C TYR A 94 -7.99 -5.54 3.71
N GLN A 95 -8.15 -6.61 2.93
CA GLN A 95 -9.30 -7.51 3.00
C GLN A 95 -8.95 -8.78 3.81
N PRO A 96 -9.91 -9.37 4.55
CA PRO A 96 -9.67 -10.57 5.35
C PRO A 96 -9.56 -11.88 4.53
N THR A 97 -9.07 -11.81 3.28
CA THR A 97 -9.10 -12.91 2.29
C THR A 97 -7.91 -13.88 2.39
N ARG A 98 -7.57 -14.28 3.62
CA ARG A 98 -6.41 -15.14 3.89
C ARG A 98 -6.48 -16.46 3.10
N GLY A 99 -5.30 -16.95 2.69
CA GLY A 99 -5.14 -18.26 2.06
C GLY A 99 -5.44 -18.30 0.56
N ARG A 100 -5.87 -17.20 -0.07
CA ARG A 100 -5.96 -17.13 -1.53
C ARG A 100 -4.56 -17.12 -2.14
N ASP A 101 -4.33 -18.00 -3.11
CA ASP A 101 -3.12 -17.94 -3.91
C ASP A 101 -3.04 -16.60 -4.63
N ASN A 102 -1.84 -16.07 -4.73
CA ASN A 102 -1.55 -14.78 -5.33
C ASN A 102 -0.36 -14.92 -6.28
N THR A 103 -0.37 -16.02 -7.03
CA THR A 103 0.57 -16.32 -8.09
C THR A 103 -0.02 -15.88 -9.42
N HIS A 104 0.80 -15.21 -10.22
CA HIS A 104 0.42 -14.62 -11.48
C HIS A 104 1.47 -14.91 -12.54
N ARG A 105 1.03 -14.94 -13.80
CA ARG A 105 1.91 -14.89 -14.97
C ARG A 105 1.99 -13.44 -15.42
N MET A 106 3.21 -12.94 -15.54
CA MET A 106 3.49 -11.56 -15.87
C MET A 106 4.39 -11.47 -17.09
N HIS A 107 3.98 -10.70 -18.09
CA HIS A 107 4.71 -10.48 -19.32
C HIS A 107 4.43 -9.09 -19.90
N PHE A 108 5.25 -8.66 -20.84
CA PHE A 108 5.08 -7.38 -21.52
C PHE A 108 4.36 -7.54 -22.86
N GLU A 109 3.38 -6.68 -23.11
CA GLU A 109 2.76 -6.46 -24.42
C GLU A 109 3.07 -5.02 -24.85
N GLY A 110 4.19 -4.84 -25.56
CA GLY A 110 4.76 -3.52 -25.79
C GLY A 110 5.17 -2.87 -24.46
N GLU A 111 4.65 -1.67 -24.19
CA GLU A 111 4.92 -0.92 -22.96
C GLU A 111 4.00 -1.28 -21.79
N LEU A 112 2.99 -2.13 -22.03
CA LEU A 112 2.05 -2.56 -21.00
C LEU A 112 2.55 -3.84 -20.33
N LEU A 113 2.48 -3.86 -19.01
CA LEU A 113 2.67 -5.06 -18.23
C LEU A 113 1.33 -5.76 -18.06
N VAL A 114 1.24 -7.00 -18.52
CA VAL A 114 0.09 -7.87 -18.36
C VAL A 114 0.31 -8.75 -17.15
N ASP A 115 -0.69 -8.83 -16.29
CA ASP A 115 -0.69 -9.55 -15.02
C ASP A 115 -1.92 -10.46 -14.97
N GLU A 116 -1.69 -11.75 -15.18
CA GLU A 116 -2.73 -12.76 -15.33
C GLU A 116 -2.71 -13.74 -14.16
N ASN A 117 -3.86 -14.01 -13.54
CA ASN A 117 -3.92 -15.06 -12.53
C ASN A 117 -3.67 -16.45 -13.16
N LEU A 118 -3.23 -17.44 -12.37
CA LEU A 118 -2.86 -18.75 -12.94
C LEU A 118 -3.97 -19.45 -13.75
N GLN A 119 -5.24 -19.15 -13.47
CA GLN A 119 -6.37 -19.74 -14.18
C GLN A 119 -6.76 -19.00 -15.47
N GLY A 120 -6.14 -17.85 -15.77
CA GLY A 120 -6.51 -16.97 -16.88
C GLY A 120 -7.93 -16.43 -16.80
N SER A 121 -8.51 -16.42 -15.60
CA SER A 121 -9.87 -15.92 -15.36
C SER A 121 -9.89 -14.43 -15.05
N VAL A 122 -8.74 -13.86 -14.69
CA VAL A 122 -8.53 -12.43 -14.45
C VAL A 122 -7.23 -12.00 -15.13
N VAL A 123 -7.32 -10.96 -15.96
CA VAL A 123 -6.19 -10.31 -16.64
C VAL A 123 -6.20 -8.83 -16.30
N GLU A 124 -5.09 -8.31 -15.79
CA GLU A 124 -4.90 -6.89 -15.53
C GLU A 124 -3.85 -6.31 -16.48
N LYS A 125 -4.10 -5.11 -16.98
CA LYS A 125 -3.14 -4.36 -17.81
C LYS A 125 -2.65 -3.14 -17.05
N TRP A 126 -1.34 -2.99 -16.99
CA TRP A 126 -0.68 -1.95 -16.21
C TRP A 126 0.22 -1.09 -17.10
N ARG A 127 0.13 0.22 -16.90
CA ARG A 127 1.05 1.18 -17.49
C ARG A 127 2.08 1.61 -16.48
N ARG A 128 3.34 1.67 -16.90
CA ARG A 128 4.42 2.22 -16.10
C ARG A 128 4.28 3.74 -15.95
N LEU A 129 4.35 4.22 -14.71
CA LEU A 129 4.48 5.64 -14.40
C LEU A 129 5.95 6.06 -14.21
N ALA A 130 6.75 5.18 -13.59
CA ALA A 130 8.19 5.37 -13.41
C ALA A 130 8.91 4.02 -13.31
N GLY A 131 10.18 3.98 -13.72
CA GLY A 131 11.10 2.87 -13.46
C GLY A 131 12.01 3.15 -12.26
N ALA A 132 13.05 2.32 -12.12
CA ALA A 132 14.00 2.38 -11.01
C ALA A 132 15.10 3.45 -11.20
N GLU A 133 15.10 4.20 -12.30
CA GLU A 133 16.18 5.11 -12.69
C GLU A 133 16.36 6.25 -11.68
N GLY A 134 15.28 6.70 -11.05
CA GLY A 134 15.29 7.70 -9.97
C GLY A 134 15.65 7.15 -8.58
N GLY A 135 16.11 5.90 -8.50
CA GLY A 135 16.44 5.20 -7.26
C GLY A 135 15.25 4.45 -6.64
N VAL A 136 15.57 3.52 -5.75
CA VAL A 136 14.61 2.66 -5.03
C VAL A 136 14.91 2.69 -3.54
N ILE A 137 13.89 2.98 -2.73
CA ILE A 137 14.01 2.90 -1.26
C ILE A 137 12.91 1.97 -0.76
N THR A 138 13.33 0.96 0.00
CA THR A 138 12.45 -0.03 0.60
C THR A 138 12.73 -0.10 2.08
N LEU A 139 11.80 0.40 2.89
CA LEU A 139 11.88 0.31 4.35
C LEU A 139 10.81 -0.64 4.87
N ARG A 140 11.16 -1.41 5.89
CA ARG A 140 10.24 -2.25 6.66
C ARG A 140 10.15 -1.73 8.09
N LEU A 141 8.92 -1.61 8.60
CA LEU A 141 8.68 -1.24 9.98
C LEU A 141 9.12 -2.40 10.89
N LEU A 142 10.04 -2.11 11.79
CA LEU A 142 10.46 -3.05 12.83
C LEU A 142 9.60 -2.93 14.07
N GLU A 143 9.26 -1.69 14.42
CA GLU A 143 8.57 -1.37 15.66
C GLU A 143 7.83 -0.04 15.53
N GLU A 144 6.64 0.05 16.11
CA GLU A 144 5.97 1.30 16.42
C GLU A 144 5.71 1.33 17.93
N ALA A 145 6.04 2.45 18.57
CA ALA A 145 5.84 2.68 20.00
C ALA A 145 5.00 3.93 20.23
N GLU A 146 4.11 3.89 21.23
CA GLU A 146 3.39 5.06 21.71
C GLU A 146 4.25 5.93 22.65
N ALA A 147 3.74 7.09 23.03
CA ALA A 147 4.46 8.06 23.87
C ALA A 147 4.85 7.51 25.25
N ASP A 148 4.09 6.54 25.77
CA ASP A 148 4.35 5.83 27.02
C ASP A 148 5.37 4.68 26.85
N GLY A 149 5.88 4.45 25.65
CA GLY A 149 6.83 3.39 25.31
C GLY A 149 6.18 2.05 24.97
N ARG A 150 4.84 1.94 24.99
CA ARG A 150 4.15 0.70 24.64
C ARG A 150 4.32 0.38 23.15
N ILE A 151 4.79 -0.83 22.86
CA ILE A 151 4.94 -1.32 21.49
C ILE A 151 3.57 -1.72 20.92
N VAL A 152 3.29 -1.25 19.71
CA VAL A 152 2.09 -1.59 18.95
C VAL A 152 2.46 -2.65 17.91
N PRO A 153 1.92 -3.88 18.01
CA PRO A 153 2.28 -4.96 17.11
C PRO A 153 1.60 -4.75 15.76
N ARG A 154 2.32 -4.16 14.81
CA ARG A 154 1.85 -4.02 13.41
C ARG A 154 3.02 -4.02 12.45
N LYS A 155 2.74 -4.43 11.21
CA LYS A 155 3.69 -4.35 10.11
C LYS A 155 3.53 -3.01 9.38
N GLY A 156 4.55 -2.65 8.63
CA GLY A 156 4.50 -1.50 7.75
C GLY A 156 5.63 -1.51 6.74
N TYR A 157 5.42 -0.80 5.64
CA TYR A 157 6.39 -0.63 4.57
C TYR A 157 6.38 0.81 4.09
N LEU A 158 7.54 1.30 3.69
CA LEU A 158 7.64 2.46 2.82
C LEU A 158 8.37 2.03 1.57
N LEU A 159 7.67 2.02 0.44
CA LEU A 159 8.23 1.71 -0.87
C LEU A 159 8.34 3.02 -1.65
N VAL A 160 9.50 3.27 -2.23
CA VAL A 160 9.77 4.47 -3.03
C VAL A 160 10.45 4.02 -4.30
N VAL A 161 9.93 4.46 -5.44
CA VAL A 161 10.53 4.23 -6.75
C VAL A 161 10.47 5.55 -7.51
N SER A 162 11.65 6.07 -7.85
CA SER A 162 11.79 7.41 -8.41
C SER A 162 11.07 8.46 -7.53
N ASP A 163 10.13 9.21 -8.08
CA ASP A 163 9.38 10.25 -7.37
C ASP A 163 8.07 9.77 -6.73
N TYR A 164 7.79 8.47 -6.76
CA TYR A 164 6.56 7.93 -6.18
C TYR A 164 6.84 7.16 -4.89
N PHE A 165 5.88 7.19 -3.98
CA PHE A 165 5.91 6.36 -2.79
C PHE A 165 4.57 5.65 -2.55
N LEU A 166 4.64 4.51 -1.86
CA LEU A 166 3.52 3.87 -1.22
C LEU A 166 3.89 3.60 0.24
N PHE A 167 3.18 4.27 1.14
CA PHE A 167 3.29 4.02 2.58
C PHE A 167 2.20 3.04 3.00
N VAL A 168 2.59 1.98 3.69
CA VAL A 168 1.68 0.95 4.19
C VAL A 168 1.85 0.79 5.69
N ARG A 169 0.75 0.79 6.43
CA ARG A 169 0.70 0.48 7.85
C ARG A 169 -0.47 -0.45 8.12
N ASP A 170 -0.17 -1.61 8.68
CA ASP A 170 -1.19 -2.57 9.07
C ASP A 170 -2.02 -2.05 10.24
N ARG A 171 -3.24 -2.59 10.35
CA ARG A 171 -4.10 -2.34 11.50
C ARG A 171 -3.55 -3.08 12.74
N PRO A 172 -3.84 -2.60 13.96
CA PRO A 172 -3.46 -3.31 15.17
C PRO A 172 -4.24 -4.62 15.35
N GLU A 173 -5.46 -4.66 14.80
CA GLU A 173 -6.43 -5.71 15.07
C GLU A 173 -6.25 -6.91 14.14
N PHE A 174 -6.33 -8.12 14.70
CA PHE A 174 -6.33 -9.31 13.88
C PHE A 174 -7.68 -9.49 13.21
N THR A 175 -7.70 -9.52 11.87
CA THR A 175 -8.93 -9.87 11.14
C THR A 175 -9.11 -11.38 11.07
N ARG A 176 -10.26 -11.87 11.53
CA ARG A 176 -10.72 -13.23 11.18
C ARG A 176 -10.86 -13.36 9.67
N GLN A 177 -10.73 -14.57 9.16
CA GLN A 177 -10.89 -14.82 7.73
C GLN A 177 -12.36 -14.62 7.33
N ALA A 178 -12.58 -13.84 6.27
CA ALA A 178 -13.89 -13.59 5.67
C ALA A 178 -13.70 -13.28 4.17
N ALA A 179 -14.78 -13.25 3.39
CA ALA A 179 -14.66 -12.97 1.96
C ALA A 179 -14.41 -11.49 1.67
N SER A 180 -14.91 -10.59 2.54
CA SER A 180 -14.68 -9.15 2.52
C SER A 180 -14.79 -8.58 3.95
N LEU A 181 -14.40 -7.31 4.14
CA LEU A 181 -14.71 -6.58 5.37
C LEU A 181 -16.21 -6.29 5.50
N GLU A 182 -16.93 -6.05 4.40
CA GLU A 182 -18.39 -5.84 4.43
C GLU A 182 -19.09 -7.08 5.00
N ASP A 183 -18.78 -8.27 4.48
CA ASP A 183 -19.31 -9.54 4.97
C ASP A 183 -18.98 -9.76 6.46
N LEU A 184 -17.79 -9.33 6.90
CA LEU A 184 -17.35 -9.45 8.29
C LEU A 184 -18.12 -8.52 9.22
N PHE A 185 -18.43 -7.31 8.77
CA PHE A 185 -19.18 -6.32 9.54
C PHE A 185 -20.65 -6.71 9.63
N GLU A 186 -21.25 -7.14 8.50
CA GLU A 186 -22.62 -7.63 8.44
C GLU A 186 -22.81 -8.88 9.31
N ALA A 187 -21.91 -9.87 9.22
CA ALA A 187 -22.05 -11.11 9.98
C ALA A 187 -21.91 -10.93 11.50
N GLN A 188 -21.31 -9.83 11.96
CA GLN A 188 -21.11 -9.52 13.37
C GLN A 188 -21.99 -8.37 13.88
N ASP A 189 -22.79 -7.75 13.00
CA ASP A 189 -23.64 -6.60 13.33
C ASP A 189 -22.86 -5.49 14.05
N LEU A 190 -21.68 -5.13 13.50
CA LEU A 190 -20.78 -4.18 14.13
C LEU A 190 -21.29 -2.74 14.03
N GLU A 191 -21.11 -1.98 15.10
CA GLU A 191 -21.36 -0.54 15.13
C GLU A 191 -20.13 0.26 14.66
N CYS A 192 -20.31 1.57 14.39
CA CYS A 192 -19.24 2.44 13.86
C CYS A 192 -17.92 2.30 14.64
N GLU A 193 -17.97 2.40 15.97
CA GLU A 193 -16.77 2.37 16.82
C GLU A 193 -16.01 1.04 16.71
N GLU A 194 -16.73 -0.06 16.44
CA GLU A 194 -16.18 -1.41 16.29
C GLU A 194 -15.62 -1.65 14.89
N MET A 195 -16.11 -0.96 13.86
CA MET A 195 -15.57 -1.02 12.50
C MET A 195 -14.23 -0.27 12.37
N VAL A 196 -14.05 0.83 13.11
CA VAL A 196 -12.86 1.71 13.01
C VAL A 196 -11.52 0.96 13.12
N PRO A 197 -11.30 0.05 14.09
CA PRO A 197 -10.04 -0.70 14.19
C PRO A 197 -9.75 -1.57 12.96
N PHE A 198 -10.79 -2.09 12.28
CA PHE A 198 -10.61 -2.86 11.04
C PHE A 198 -10.22 -1.95 9.87
N LEU A 199 -10.76 -0.73 9.83
CA LEU A 199 -10.50 0.23 8.75
C LEU A 199 -9.24 1.07 8.98
N ASP A 200 -8.63 1.03 10.17
CA ASP A 200 -7.35 1.67 10.51
C ASP A 200 -6.14 0.96 9.84
N CYS A 201 -6.23 0.69 8.55
CA CYS A 201 -5.22 0.06 7.70
C CYS A 201 -4.85 1.03 6.58
N GLU A 202 -3.67 1.65 6.68
CA GLU A 202 -3.25 2.72 5.79
C GLU A 202 -2.50 2.16 4.59
N PHE A 203 -2.99 2.47 3.40
CA PHE A 203 -2.25 2.44 2.15
C PHE A 203 -2.36 3.84 1.56
N SER A 204 -1.23 4.55 1.49
CA SER A 204 -1.15 5.93 1.03
C SER A 204 -0.15 6.03 -0.12
N PHE A 205 -0.66 6.23 -1.33
CA PHE A 205 0.11 6.50 -2.54
C PHE A 205 0.34 8.00 -2.70
N GLY A 206 1.52 8.38 -3.18
CA GLY A 206 1.79 9.78 -3.44
C GLY A 206 3.10 10.04 -4.13
N ARG A 207 3.44 11.33 -4.21
CA ARG A 207 4.65 11.81 -4.88
C ARG A 207 5.55 12.61 -3.96
N ARG A 208 6.85 12.52 -4.24
CA ARG A 208 7.89 13.44 -3.79
C ARG A 208 8.41 14.19 -5.02
N SER A 209 8.95 15.39 -4.85
CA SER A 209 9.61 16.11 -5.95
C SER A 209 11.08 16.27 -5.65
N GLY A 210 11.87 15.20 -5.78
CA GLY A 210 13.32 15.24 -5.58
C GLY A 210 13.80 15.85 -4.25
N GLY A 211 12.97 15.85 -3.20
CA GLY A 211 13.25 16.49 -1.91
C GLY A 211 12.95 18.00 -1.81
N ALA A 212 12.61 18.67 -2.90
CA ALA A 212 12.29 20.11 -2.91
C ALA A 212 10.87 20.44 -2.44
N GLN A 213 9.95 19.48 -2.52
CA GLN A 213 8.57 19.57 -2.05
C GLN A 213 8.28 18.50 -0.99
N PRO A 214 7.32 18.74 -0.07
CA PRO A 214 6.86 17.73 0.86
C PRO A 214 6.35 16.48 0.12
N TRP A 215 6.44 15.34 0.78
CA TRP A 215 5.95 14.06 0.25
C TRP A 215 4.43 14.05 0.37
N ILE A 216 3.71 14.40 -0.70
CA ILE A 216 2.26 14.58 -0.67
C ILE A 216 1.54 13.26 -0.96
N ILE A 217 0.57 12.92 -0.11
CA ILE A 217 -0.34 11.79 -0.30
C ILE A 217 -1.42 12.20 -1.31
N GLU A 218 -1.52 11.46 -2.41
CA GLU A 218 -2.47 11.74 -3.50
C GLU A 218 -3.69 10.85 -3.44
N LEU A 219 -3.53 9.61 -2.98
CA LEU A 219 -4.62 8.65 -2.79
C LEU A 219 -4.36 7.84 -1.52
N SER A 220 -5.39 7.66 -0.69
CA SER A 220 -5.28 6.89 0.54
C SER A 220 -6.52 6.05 0.83
N THR A 221 -6.33 4.89 1.47
CA THR A 221 -7.42 4.15 2.12
C THR A 221 -8.03 4.89 3.31
N LEU A 222 -7.33 5.91 3.82
CA LEU A 222 -7.78 6.82 4.86
C LEU A 222 -7.95 8.22 4.23
N PRO A 223 -9.13 8.57 3.66
CA PRO A 223 -9.28 9.75 2.80
C PRO A 223 -8.85 11.06 3.45
N TYR A 224 -9.02 11.20 4.77
CA TYR A 224 -8.55 12.36 5.53
C TYR A 224 -7.02 12.55 5.53
N ARG A 225 -6.24 11.62 4.97
CA ARG A 225 -4.79 11.73 4.76
C ARG A 225 -4.42 12.36 3.43
N GLU A 226 -5.32 12.37 2.46
CA GLU A 226 -5.06 12.93 1.13
C GLU A 226 -4.80 14.43 1.18
N GLY A 227 -3.87 14.89 0.34
CA GLY A 227 -3.36 16.27 0.34
C GLY A 227 -2.41 16.59 1.50
N LYS A 228 -2.27 15.72 2.50
CA LYS A 228 -1.32 15.91 3.62
C LYS A 228 0.05 15.36 3.26
N ALA A 229 1.07 15.92 3.90
CA ALA A 229 2.42 15.39 3.80
C ALA A 229 2.56 14.08 4.61
N LEU A 230 3.21 13.07 4.03
CA LEU A 230 3.61 11.85 4.73
C LEU A 230 4.62 12.15 5.85
N PHE A 231 5.55 13.06 5.55
CA PHE A 231 6.61 13.50 6.46
C PHE A 231 6.49 15.00 6.75
N SER A 232 6.75 15.40 7.98
CA SER A 232 6.99 16.83 8.30
C SER A 232 8.29 17.31 7.65
N PRO A 233 8.45 18.63 7.41
CA PRO A 233 9.69 19.16 6.82
C PRO A 233 10.96 18.68 7.54
N GLY A 234 11.94 18.20 6.76
CA GLY A 234 13.21 17.68 7.28
C GLY A 234 13.14 16.30 7.97
N GLN A 235 11.96 15.75 8.21
CA GLN A 235 11.83 14.46 8.91
C GLN A 235 12.40 13.29 8.11
N PHE A 236 12.22 13.28 6.78
CA PHE A 236 12.81 12.25 5.93
C PHE A 236 14.34 12.36 5.86
N GLU A 237 14.88 13.59 5.83
CA GLU A 237 16.33 13.80 5.87
C GLU A 237 16.93 13.37 7.22
N ALA A 238 16.24 13.65 8.33
CA ALA A 238 16.62 13.16 9.64
C ALA A 238 16.56 11.62 9.71
N LEU A 239 15.53 11.01 9.10
CA LEU A 239 15.43 9.56 8.96
C LEU A 239 16.66 9.03 8.21
N ARG A 240 16.95 9.57 7.03
CA ARG A 240 18.11 9.22 6.19
C ARG A 240 19.44 9.36 6.94
N ALA A 241 19.64 10.45 7.67
CA ALA A 241 20.84 10.70 8.46
C ALA A 241 21.00 9.73 9.65
N GLY A 242 19.91 9.11 10.12
CA GLY A 242 19.91 8.15 11.22
C GLY A 242 20.60 6.81 10.91
N GLY A 243 21.06 6.60 9.67
CA GLY A 243 21.78 5.39 9.26
C GLY A 243 21.00 4.13 9.60
N ASN A 244 21.59 3.23 10.40
CA ASN A 244 20.96 1.95 10.74
C ASN A 244 19.81 2.04 11.76
N ALA A 245 19.61 3.18 12.43
CA ALA A 245 18.60 3.32 13.47
C ALA A 245 17.23 3.82 12.94
N LEU A 246 17.18 4.39 11.73
CA LEU A 246 16.01 4.98 11.06
C LEU A 246 14.77 5.18 11.96
N VAL A 247 14.81 6.23 12.80
CA VAL A 247 13.73 6.54 13.75
C VAL A 247 12.87 7.70 13.23
N GLN A 248 11.58 7.46 13.05
CA GLN A 248 10.58 8.47 12.67
C GLN A 248 9.68 8.79 13.87
N ARG A 249 9.53 10.08 14.23
CA ARG A 249 8.56 10.53 15.25
C ARG A 249 7.31 11.11 14.59
N GLY A 250 6.12 10.63 14.93
CA GLY A 250 4.87 11.10 14.33
C GLY A 250 3.76 11.33 15.36
N ARG A 251 2.54 11.53 14.87
CA ARG A 251 1.31 11.48 15.67
C ARG A 251 0.48 10.27 15.24
N GLY A 252 0.10 9.44 16.19
CA GLY A 252 -0.93 8.41 16.06
C GLY A 252 -2.22 8.82 16.78
N ARG A 253 -3.15 7.88 16.91
CA ARG A 253 -4.46 8.09 17.57
C ARG A 253 -4.32 8.58 19.01
N ASN A 254 -3.37 8.02 19.77
CA ASN A 254 -3.19 8.30 21.20
C ASN A 254 -2.10 9.34 21.50
N GLY A 255 -1.69 10.13 20.50
CA GLY A 255 -0.66 11.16 20.66
C GLY A 255 0.63 10.84 19.89
N LEU A 256 1.78 11.13 20.47
CA LEU A 256 3.06 10.94 19.80
C LEU A 256 3.38 9.45 19.63
N ILE A 257 3.95 9.11 18.47
CA ILE A 257 4.45 7.77 18.19
C ILE A 257 5.89 7.84 17.69
N THR A 258 6.62 6.75 17.89
CA THR A 258 7.94 6.54 17.31
C THR A 258 7.93 5.27 16.47
N ARG A 259 8.49 5.32 15.27
CA ARG A 259 8.65 4.17 14.38
C ARG A 259 10.12 3.92 14.12
N ARG A 260 10.52 2.67 14.21
CA ARG A 260 11.86 2.21 13.85
C ARG A 260 11.78 1.39 12.58
N TRP A 261 12.62 1.73 11.61
CA TRP A 261 12.63 1.10 10.30
C TRP A 261 13.92 0.31 10.08
N SER A 262 13.85 -0.78 9.31
CA SER A 262 15.00 -1.41 8.67
C SER A 262 15.04 -1.07 7.19
N ILE A 263 16.23 -0.83 6.67
CA ILE A 263 16.49 -0.74 5.24
C ILE A 263 16.48 -2.15 4.67
N HIS A 264 15.64 -2.38 3.65
CA HIS A 264 15.70 -3.58 2.82
C HIS A 264 16.45 -3.31 1.52
N GLU A 265 16.24 -2.13 0.94
CA GLU A 265 16.91 -1.64 -0.26
C GLU A 265 17.02 -0.12 -0.16
N TRP A 266 18.16 0.42 -0.58
CA TRP A 266 18.35 1.86 -0.73
C TRP A 266 19.34 2.10 -1.86
N THR A 267 18.81 2.47 -3.02
CA THR A 267 19.58 2.85 -4.20
C THR A 267 19.26 4.29 -4.54
N GLU A 268 20.29 5.08 -4.79
CA GLU A 268 20.16 6.46 -5.27
C GLU A 268 20.23 6.47 -6.81
N PRO A 269 19.64 7.48 -7.48
CA PRO A 269 19.82 7.65 -8.91
C PRO A 269 21.32 7.71 -9.22
N ALA A 270 21.74 7.07 -10.31
CA ALA A 270 23.10 7.19 -10.78
C ALA A 270 23.40 8.68 -11.02
N THR A 271 24.43 9.22 -10.37
CA THR A 271 24.91 10.57 -10.67
C THR A 271 25.34 10.60 -12.14
N ALA A 272 24.66 11.42 -12.94
CA ALA A 272 25.04 11.71 -14.32
C ALA A 272 26.36 12.48 -14.38
#